data_AF-A0AB74C982-F1
#
_entry.id   AF-A0AB74C982-F1
#
_cell.length_a   1.000
_cell.length_b   1.000
_cell.length_c   1.000
_cell.angle_alpha   90.00
_cell.angle_beta   90.00
_cell.angle_gamma   90.00
#
_symmetry.space_group_name_H-M   'P 1'
#
loop_
_entity.id
_entity.type
_entity.pdbx_description
1 polymer ?
#
loop_
_entity_poly.entity_id
_entity_poly.type
_entity_poly.pdbx_seq_one_letter_code
_entity_poly.pdbx_strand_id
1 'polypeptide(L)'
;MPTPVQGATYGLQISGTEKPSNRTALADLNPCPLNTCYDTWGFCGTTVDFYTKSPADTGAPGTVKPETNSYISNCGMEIVNNGKAPDQLKTIEYFEAIKKISANKYSYIHFVFITVTSSFDVDISDVEYKFSRFVKISGFKKILTFSGWAFSTEADTFQRFRDTTKKEYRETFVNNLVSYMNRKNLDGFDFDWEYPSAPDIPDITSGSPEEEDNYLTFLQLLQSKLPSEKSLSLAVPASY
;
A
#
# COMPACT_ATOMS: atom_id res chain seq x y z
N MET A 1 25.79 -9.78 22.02
CA MET A 1 24.61 -9.51 21.17
C MET A 1 23.46 -10.34 21.72
N PRO A 2 22.20 -9.92 21.56
CA PRO A 2 21.05 -10.72 21.94
C PRO A 2 21.00 -12.04 21.15
N THR A 3 20.35 -13.07 21.71
CA THR A 3 20.15 -14.34 21.00
C THR A 3 19.21 -14.12 19.81
N PRO A 4 19.53 -14.67 18.62
CA PRO A 4 18.65 -14.57 17.47
C PRO A 4 17.24 -15.13 17.72
N VAL A 5 16.23 -14.47 17.16
CA VAL A 5 14.84 -14.93 17.15
C VAL A 5 14.51 -15.50 15.77
N GLN A 6 13.92 -16.69 15.73
CA GLN A 6 13.52 -17.30 14.47
C GLN A 6 12.43 -16.46 13.79
N GLY A 7 12.65 -16.11 12.53
CA GLY A 7 11.71 -15.28 11.75
C GLY A 7 11.91 -13.78 11.91
N ALA A 8 12.81 -13.31 12.79
CA ALA A 8 13.15 -11.90 12.89
C ALA A 8 13.76 -11.38 11.58
N THR A 9 13.14 -10.35 11.01
CA THR A 9 13.55 -9.70 9.75
C THR A 9 14.27 -8.37 9.97
N TYR A 10 14.09 -7.75 11.14
CA TYR A 10 14.66 -6.44 11.49
C TYR A 10 15.24 -6.42 12.92
N GLY A 11 16.06 -5.41 13.21
CA GLY A 11 16.61 -5.17 14.55
C GLY A 11 17.74 -6.11 14.99
N LEU A 12 17.97 -6.16 16.31
CA LEU A 12 19.15 -6.78 16.92
C LEU A 12 19.16 -8.31 16.93
N GLN A 13 18.01 -8.94 16.75
CA GLN A 13 17.82 -10.38 16.92
C GLN A 13 17.72 -11.13 15.59
N ILE A 14 18.05 -10.47 14.48
CA ILE A 14 18.25 -11.16 13.21
C ILE A 14 19.44 -12.11 13.34
N SER A 15 19.28 -13.32 12.82
CA SER A 15 20.36 -14.31 12.73
C SER A 15 21.57 -13.74 12.00
N GLY A 16 22.76 -13.85 12.61
CA GLY A 16 24.01 -13.34 12.05
C GLY A 16 24.32 -11.88 12.34
N THR A 17 23.51 -11.17 13.14
CA THR A 17 23.82 -9.78 13.54
C THR A 17 25.10 -9.71 14.38
N GLU A 18 26.13 -9.07 13.83
CA GLU A 18 27.40 -8.88 14.52
C GLU A 18 27.38 -7.66 15.44
N LYS A 19 28.24 -7.68 16.47
CA LYS A 19 28.43 -6.52 17.33
C LYS A 19 29.18 -5.43 16.54
N PRO A 20 28.66 -4.19 16.46
CA PRO A 20 29.34 -3.12 15.75
C PRO A 20 30.69 -2.83 16.39
N SER A 21 31.71 -2.64 15.55
CA SER A 21 33.09 -2.34 15.94
C SER A 21 33.37 -0.85 16.13
N ASN A 22 32.39 0.00 15.78
CA ASN A 22 32.44 1.46 15.86
C ASN A 22 31.49 1.99 16.97
N ARG A 23 31.22 3.30 16.98
CA ARG A 23 30.28 3.95 17.93
C ARG A 23 28.80 3.89 17.49
N THR A 24 28.43 3.02 16.55
CA THR A 24 27.03 2.84 16.16
C THR A 24 26.23 2.34 17.35
N ALA A 25 25.08 2.96 17.64
CA ALA A 25 24.22 2.49 18.70
C ALA A 25 23.60 1.15 18.29
N LEU A 26 23.43 0.23 19.24
CA LEU A 26 22.76 -1.06 18.99
C LEU A 26 21.35 -0.86 18.41
N ALA A 27 20.69 0.24 18.79
CA ALA A 27 19.40 0.68 18.27
C ALA A 27 19.35 0.82 16.74
N ASP A 28 20.49 1.19 16.13
CA ASP A 28 20.59 1.55 14.72
C ASP A 28 20.97 0.36 13.82
N LEU A 29 21.15 -0.84 14.39
CA LEU A 29 21.44 -2.04 13.62
C LEU A 29 20.17 -2.59 12.98
N ASN A 30 20.28 -2.93 11.69
CA ASN A 30 19.21 -3.51 10.88
C ASN A 30 17.88 -2.72 10.99
N PRO A 31 17.88 -1.43 10.62
CA PRO A 31 16.72 -0.57 10.80
C PRO A 31 15.54 -1.02 9.92
N CYS A 32 14.34 -0.63 10.35
CA CYS A 32 13.13 -0.77 9.54
C CYS A 32 13.24 0.07 8.26
N PRO A 33 12.93 -0.49 7.06
CA PRO A 33 13.04 0.21 5.78
C PRO A 33 12.22 1.51 5.72
N LEU A 34 11.06 1.53 6.38
CA LEU A 34 10.17 2.69 6.44
C LEU A 34 10.44 3.61 7.64
N ASN A 35 11.59 3.46 8.31
CA ASN A 35 11.96 4.22 9.50
C ASN A 35 10.91 4.14 10.64
N THR A 36 10.19 3.02 10.69
CA THR A 36 9.28 2.66 11.77
C THR A 36 10.06 2.00 12.91
N CYS A 37 9.37 1.71 14.01
CA CYS A 37 9.99 0.99 15.11
C CYS A 37 9.93 -0.52 14.90
N TYR A 38 10.98 -1.23 15.35
CA TYR A 38 10.94 -2.69 15.47
C TYR A 38 10.76 -3.13 16.92
N ASP A 39 9.91 -4.12 17.15
CA ASP A 39 9.71 -4.73 18.46
C ASP A 39 10.88 -5.66 18.85
N THR A 40 10.85 -6.20 20.07
CA THR A 40 11.85 -7.19 20.52
C THR A 40 11.71 -8.57 19.91
N TRP A 41 10.78 -8.77 18.99
CA TRP A 41 10.67 -9.98 18.20
C TRP A 41 11.30 -9.82 16.81
N GLY A 42 11.73 -8.60 16.48
CA GLY A 42 12.42 -8.29 15.23
C GLY A 42 11.48 -7.99 14.07
N PHE A 43 10.27 -7.51 14.36
CA PHE A 43 9.28 -7.07 13.37
C PHE A 43 9.08 -5.57 13.44
N CYS A 44 8.80 -4.94 12.31
CA CYS A 44 8.54 -3.50 12.23
C CYS A 44 7.06 -3.20 12.36
N GLY A 45 6.72 -2.04 12.93
CA GLY A 45 5.33 -1.62 13.04
C GLY A 45 5.15 -0.14 13.37
N THR A 46 3.93 0.32 13.15
CA THR A 46 3.49 1.72 13.27
C THR A 46 2.52 1.94 14.44
N THR A 47 2.19 0.90 15.21
CA THR A 47 1.26 0.98 16.34
C THR A 47 1.99 1.16 17.66
N VAL A 48 1.29 1.66 18.69
CA VAL A 48 1.87 1.94 20.02
C VAL A 48 2.67 0.80 20.65
N ASP A 49 2.36 -0.46 20.29
CA ASP A 49 3.10 -1.65 20.74
C ASP A 49 4.56 -1.66 20.27
N PHE A 50 4.83 -1.05 19.11
CA PHE A 50 6.16 -0.86 18.56
C PHE A 50 6.83 0.44 19.06
N TYR A 51 6.14 1.34 19.77
CA TYR A 51 6.71 2.65 20.18
C TYR A 51 6.79 2.85 21.68
N THR A 52 6.42 1.85 22.48
CA THR A 52 6.49 1.95 23.94
C THR A 52 7.82 1.37 24.43
N LYS A 53 8.71 2.20 25.00
CA LYS A 53 9.96 1.69 25.59
C LYS A 53 9.67 1.03 26.94
N SER A 54 10.04 -0.24 27.07
CA SER A 54 9.95 -1.01 28.31
C SER A 54 11.20 -1.89 28.48
N PRO A 55 12.39 -1.29 28.60
CA PRO A 55 13.63 -2.05 28.72
C PRO A 55 13.64 -2.88 30.00
N ALA A 56 14.21 -4.09 29.94
CA ALA A 56 14.39 -4.92 31.13
C ALA A 56 15.27 -4.21 32.17
N ASP A 57 14.98 -4.43 33.45
CA ASP A 57 15.72 -3.80 34.56
C ASP A 57 17.20 -4.24 34.61
N THR A 58 17.54 -5.35 33.95
CA THR A 58 18.91 -5.84 33.79
C THR A 58 19.76 -4.97 32.86
N GLY A 59 19.12 -4.11 32.05
CA GLY A 59 19.78 -3.34 31.00
C GLY A 59 20.32 -4.18 29.84
N ALA A 60 19.96 -5.46 29.77
CA ALA A 60 20.39 -6.33 28.67
C ALA A 60 19.76 -5.84 27.33
N PRO A 61 20.57 -5.56 26.30
CA PRO A 61 20.05 -5.18 24.98
C PRO A 61 19.15 -6.29 24.42
N GLY A 62 18.11 -5.95 23.65
CA GLY A 62 17.23 -6.99 23.09
C GLY A 62 16.15 -7.49 24.05
N THR A 63 16.04 -6.96 25.27
CA THR A 63 15.15 -7.52 26.30
C THR A 63 14.21 -6.47 26.90
N VAL A 64 13.04 -6.95 27.31
CA VAL A 64 11.93 -6.14 27.81
C VAL A 64 11.49 -6.60 29.18
N LYS A 65 10.72 -5.76 29.87
CA LYS A 65 10.04 -6.20 31.10
C LYS A 65 9.06 -7.32 30.80
N PRO A 66 8.85 -8.25 31.74
CA PRO A 66 7.82 -9.29 31.60
C PRO A 66 6.47 -8.68 31.20
N GLU A 67 5.77 -9.35 30.28
CA GLU A 67 4.43 -8.97 29.80
C GLU A 67 4.34 -7.59 29.13
N THR A 68 5.46 -7.05 28.62
CA THR A 68 5.47 -5.79 27.87
C THR A 68 6.00 -6.00 26.45
N ASN A 69 5.41 -5.28 25.50
CA ASN A 69 5.99 -5.09 24.16
C ASN A 69 6.90 -3.85 24.21
N SER A 70 8.07 -3.92 23.58
CA SER A 70 8.95 -2.75 23.48
C SER A 70 9.83 -2.81 22.25
N TYR A 71 10.39 -1.64 21.90
CA TYR A 71 11.27 -1.45 20.77
C TYR A 71 12.66 -0.99 21.19
N ILE A 72 13.61 -1.14 20.27
CA ILE A 72 15.03 -0.80 20.52
C ILE A 72 15.53 0.27 19.55
N SER A 73 14.72 0.73 18.58
CA SER A 73 15.14 1.69 17.54
C SER A 73 15.03 3.18 17.94
N ASN A 74 15.54 4.07 17.07
CA ASN A 74 15.51 5.54 17.21
C ASN A 74 14.37 6.20 16.39
N CYS A 75 13.21 5.56 16.40
CA CYS A 75 11.98 5.93 15.69
C CYS A 75 11.00 6.67 16.64
N GLY A 76 9.96 7.29 16.07
CA GLY A 76 8.93 8.02 16.83
C GLY A 76 7.58 8.11 16.09
N MET A 77 6.51 8.34 16.85
CA MET A 77 5.14 8.56 16.34
C MET A 77 4.86 10.03 16.01
N GLU A 78 5.87 10.88 16.06
CA GLU A 78 5.69 12.29 15.76
C GLU A 78 5.27 12.45 14.30
N ILE A 79 4.20 13.23 14.08
CA ILE A 79 3.81 13.62 12.74
C ILE A 79 4.88 14.57 12.21
N VAL A 80 5.76 14.04 11.37
CA VAL A 80 6.77 14.85 10.67
C VAL A 80 6.14 15.58 9.48
N ASN A 81 6.81 16.65 9.02
CA ASN A 81 6.40 17.40 7.84
C ASN A 81 5.00 18.07 7.92
N ASN A 82 4.53 18.41 9.12
CA ASN A 82 3.26 19.11 9.36
C ASN A 82 3.42 20.62 9.63
N GLY A 83 4.65 21.14 9.60
CA GLY A 83 4.95 22.55 9.92
C GLY A 83 4.39 23.56 8.90
N LYS A 84 4.00 23.11 7.71
CA LYS A 84 3.32 23.90 6.68
C LYS A 84 2.09 23.14 6.20
N ALA A 85 0.92 23.77 6.30
CA ALA A 85 -0.30 23.23 5.71
C ALA A 85 -0.16 23.12 4.18
N PRO A 86 -0.78 22.12 3.54
CA PRO A 86 -0.79 22.03 2.08
C PRO A 86 -1.48 23.25 1.47
N ASP A 87 -1.05 23.67 0.28
CA ASP A 87 -1.62 24.82 -0.42
C ASP A 87 -3.12 24.63 -0.73
N GLN A 88 -3.58 23.38 -0.78
CA GLN A 88 -4.99 23.01 -0.90
C GLN A 88 -5.32 21.79 -0.04
N LEU A 89 -6.37 21.88 0.78
CA LEU A 89 -6.95 20.72 1.44
C LEU A 89 -7.71 19.88 0.42
N LYS A 90 -7.41 18.58 0.37
CA LYS A 90 -8.12 17.61 -0.45
C LYS A 90 -8.99 16.73 0.45
N THR A 91 -10.27 16.60 0.13
CA THR A 91 -11.17 15.65 0.78
C THR A 91 -11.52 14.52 -0.19
N ILE A 92 -11.39 13.28 0.27
CA ILE A 92 -11.54 12.07 -0.54
C ILE A 92 -12.70 11.24 0.02
N GLU A 93 -13.52 10.67 -0.85
CA GLU A 93 -14.56 9.69 -0.51
C GLU A 93 -14.40 8.44 -1.38
N TYR A 94 -14.43 7.27 -0.77
CA TYR A 94 -14.56 5.99 -1.45
C TYR A 94 -16.05 5.66 -1.63
N PHE A 95 -16.52 5.83 -2.86
CA PHE A 95 -17.90 5.60 -3.22
C PHE A 95 -18.10 4.16 -3.67
N GLU A 96 -18.44 3.31 -2.72
CA GLU A 96 -19.03 2.01 -3.03
C GLU A 96 -20.35 2.26 -3.74
N ALA A 97 -20.50 1.68 -4.92
CA ALA A 97 -21.58 1.99 -5.86
C ALA A 97 -23.02 1.74 -5.32
N ILE A 98 -23.20 1.38 -4.04
CA ILE A 98 -24.46 1.16 -3.33
C ILE A 98 -25.01 2.40 -2.59
N LYS A 99 -24.24 3.48 -2.39
CA LYS A 99 -24.65 4.66 -1.58
C LYS A 99 -25.18 5.84 -2.43
N LYS A 100 -25.71 6.89 -1.79
CA LYS A 100 -25.99 8.18 -2.45
C LYS A 100 -24.76 9.09 -2.40
N ILE A 101 -24.44 9.76 -3.51
CA ILE A 101 -23.29 10.66 -3.61
C ILE A 101 -23.68 12.07 -3.12
N SER A 102 -22.89 12.63 -2.20
CA SER A 102 -22.96 14.04 -1.80
C SER A 102 -21.84 14.84 -2.47
N ALA A 103 -22.06 15.25 -3.72
CA ALA A 103 -21.03 15.80 -4.61
C ALA A 103 -20.26 17.02 -4.06
N ASN A 104 -20.91 17.86 -3.26
CA ASN A 104 -20.34 19.14 -2.81
C ASN A 104 -19.48 19.03 -1.52
N LYS A 105 -19.29 17.83 -0.98
CA LYS A 105 -18.53 17.61 0.26
C LYS A 105 -17.07 17.22 0.01
N TYR A 106 -16.79 16.64 -1.16
CA TYR A 106 -15.51 16.00 -1.45
C TYR A 106 -14.82 16.61 -2.66
N SER A 107 -13.50 16.80 -2.58
CA SER A 107 -12.69 17.25 -3.72
C SER A 107 -12.47 16.12 -4.73
N TYR A 108 -12.35 14.87 -4.25
CA TYR A 108 -12.15 13.66 -5.04
C TYR A 108 -13.16 12.60 -4.62
N ILE A 109 -13.71 11.87 -5.59
CA ILE A 109 -14.51 10.68 -5.32
C ILE A 109 -13.91 9.52 -6.10
N HIS A 110 -13.55 8.48 -5.36
CA HIS A 110 -13.05 7.20 -5.84
C HIS A 110 -14.25 6.29 -6.06
N PHE A 111 -14.56 5.97 -7.32
CA PHE A 111 -15.61 5.02 -7.64
C PHE A 111 -15.05 3.61 -7.48
N VAL A 112 -15.57 2.88 -6.51
CA VAL A 112 -15.06 1.56 -6.13
C VAL A 112 -16.13 0.47 -6.30
N PHE A 113 -15.80 -0.73 -6.76
CA PHE A 113 -14.55 -1.13 -7.44
C PHE A 113 -14.81 -1.32 -8.93
N ILE A 114 -13.74 -1.14 -9.72
CA ILE A 114 -13.69 -1.46 -11.14
C ILE A 114 -12.79 -2.68 -11.32
N THR A 115 -13.18 -3.59 -12.20
CA THR A 115 -12.42 -4.81 -12.49
C THR A 115 -11.74 -4.71 -13.84
N VAL A 116 -11.01 -5.76 -14.22
CA VAL A 116 -10.27 -5.82 -15.48
C VAL A 116 -10.78 -7.00 -16.30
N THR A 117 -10.94 -6.81 -17.60
CA THR A 117 -11.32 -7.90 -18.52
C THR A 117 -10.13 -8.82 -18.78
N SER A 118 -10.36 -10.01 -19.34
CA SER A 118 -9.28 -10.93 -19.73
C SER A 118 -8.38 -10.38 -20.85
N SER A 119 -8.82 -9.33 -21.55
CA SER A 119 -8.04 -8.60 -22.55
C SER A 119 -7.38 -7.34 -21.98
N PHE A 120 -7.29 -7.23 -20.66
CA PHE A 120 -6.69 -6.10 -19.94
C PHE A 120 -7.34 -4.74 -20.27
N ASP A 121 -8.67 -4.72 -20.44
CA ASP A 121 -9.45 -3.48 -20.55
C ASP A 121 -10.24 -3.23 -19.25
N VAL A 122 -10.73 -2.01 -19.09
CA VAL A 122 -11.54 -1.59 -17.95
C VAL A 122 -12.89 -2.30 -18.01
N ASP A 123 -13.21 -3.08 -16.98
CA ASP A 123 -14.47 -3.80 -16.86
C ASP A 123 -15.40 -3.11 -15.86
N ILE A 124 -16.54 -2.66 -16.37
CA ILE A 124 -17.60 -2.02 -15.59
C ILE A 124 -18.91 -2.79 -15.66
N SER A 125 -18.91 -4.00 -16.21
CA SER A 125 -20.14 -4.76 -16.50
C SER A 125 -21.05 -4.90 -15.28
N ASP A 126 -20.48 -5.18 -14.10
CA ASP A 126 -21.21 -5.31 -12.84
C ASP A 126 -21.74 -3.98 -12.26
N VAL A 127 -21.21 -2.85 -12.74
CA VAL A 127 -21.46 -1.51 -12.17
C VAL A 127 -21.91 -0.47 -13.20
N GLU A 128 -22.17 -0.84 -14.45
CA GLU A 128 -22.45 0.06 -15.60
C GLU A 128 -23.53 1.09 -15.28
N TYR A 129 -24.66 0.66 -14.70
CA TYR A 129 -25.75 1.56 -14.36
C TYR A 129 -25.32 2.66 -13.37
N LYS A 130 -24.50 2.31 -12.36
CA LYS A 130 -24.04 3.25 -11.34
C LYS A 130 -22.90 4.12 -11.86
N PHE A 131 -21.97 3.52 -12.59
CA PHE A 131 -20.85 4.22 -13.20
C PHE A 131 -21.32 5.26 -14.24
N SER A 132 -22.26 4.91 -15.11
CA SER A 132 -22.82 5.82 -16.12
C SER A 132 -23.53 7.04 -15.52
N ARG A 133 -24.03 6.94 -14.27
CA ARG A 133 -24.51 8.10 -13.50
C ARG A 133 -23.37 8.87 -12.86
N PHE A 134 -22.43 8.18 -12.22
CA PHE A 134 -21.26 8.79 -11.58
C PHE A 134 -20.49 9.72 -12.51
N VAL A 135 -20.19 9.29 -13.74
CA VAL A 135 -19.42 10.10 -14.71
C VAL A 135 -20.13 11.38 -15.15
N LYS A 136 -21.44 11.49 -14.95
CA LYS A 136 -22.23 12.69 -15.27
C LYS A 136 -22.27 13.71 -14.14
N ILE A 137 -21.86 13.34 -12.92
CA ILE A 137 -21.87 14.24 -11.77
C ILE A 137 -20.67 15.18 -11.85
N SER A 138 -20.86 16.44 -11.51
CA SER A 138 -19.83 17.47 -11.45
C SER A 138 -19.61 17.95 -10.01
N GLY A 139 -18.55 18.74 -9.80
CA GLY A 139 -18.21 19.30 -8.48
C GLY A 139 -17.04 18.61 -7.77
N PHE A 140 -16.54 17.49 -8.31
CA PHE A 140 -15.41 16.75 -7.77
C PHE A 140 -14.59 16.08 -8.88
N LYS A 141 -13.37 15.68 -8.52
CA LYS A 141 -12.46 14.88 -9.34
C LYS A 141 -12.85 13.41 -9.33
N LYS A 142 -12.98 12.80 -10.51
CA LYS A 142 -13.46 11.42 -10.69
C LYS A 142 -12.32 10.44 -10.80
N ILE A 143 -12.16 9.61 -9.78
CA ILE A 143 -11.11 8.59 -9.72
C ILE A 143 -11.75 7.23 -9.90
N LEU A 144 -11.16 6.35 -10.72
CA LEU A 144 -11.53 4.95 -10.76
C LEU A 144 -10.57 4.14 -9.91
N THR A 145 -11.12 3.41 -8.93
CA THR A 145 -10.35 2.48 -8.11
C THR A 145 -10.51 1.07 -8.65
N PHE A 146 -9.37 0.43 -8.95
CA PHE A 146 -9.34 -0.94 -9.44
C PHE A 146 -9.14 -1.95 -8.32
N SER A 147 -9.63 -3.16 -8.56
CA SER A 147 -9.43 -4.36 -7.75
C SER A 147 -10.26 -4.41 -6.46
N GLY A 148 -9.65 -4.22 -5.28
CA GLY A 148 -10.21 -4.55 -3.97
C GLY A 148 -9.99 -6.01 -3.58
N TRP A 149 -10.31 -6.37 -2.33
CA TRP A 149 -10.05 -7.69 -1.75
C TRP A 149 -10.50 -8.86 -2.64
N ALA A 150 -11.78 -8.89 -3.02
CA ALA A 150 -12.37 -10.00 -3.78
C ALA A 150 -11.64 -10.21 -5.12
N PHE A 151 -11.50 -9.17 -5.93
CA PHE A 151 -10.85 -9.28 -7.23
C PHE A 151 -9.35 -9.67 -7.11
N SER A 152 -8.69 -9.24 -6.03
CA SER A 152 -7.29 -9.54 -5.74
C SER A 152 -7.04 -10.97 -5.23
N THR A 153 -8.05 -11.61 -4.62
CA THR A 153 -7.86 -12.84 -3.83
C THR A 153 -8.74 -14.03 -4.24
N GLU A 154 -9.78 -13.83 -5.04
CA GLU A 154 -10.63 -14.94 -5.51
C GLU A 154 -9.97 -15.74 -6.64
N ALA A 155 -10.15 -17.05 -6.63
CA ALA A 155 -9.43 -18.00 -7.49
C ALA A 155 -9.64 -17.77 -9.00
N ASP A 156 -10.74 -17.16 -9.41
CA ASP A 156 -11.08 -16.85 -10.79
C ASP A 156 -10.50 -15.51 -11.27
N THR A 157 -10.15 -14.59 -10.37
CA THR A 157 -9.71 -13.23 -10.73
C THR A 157 -8.32 -12.85 -10.24
N PHE A 158 -7.77 -13.48 -9.18
CA PHE A 158 -6.50 -13.06 -8.55
C PHE A 158 -5.34 -12.92 -9.55
N GLN A 159 -5.25 -13.84 -10.52
CA GLN A 159 -4.19 -13.85 -11.52
C GLN A 159 -4.33 -12.70 -12.52
N ARG A 160 -5.56 -12.22 -12.74
CA ARG A 160 -5.85 -11.21 -13.76
C ARG A 160 -5.18 -9.88 -13.41
N PHE A 161 -5.30 -9.42 -12.17
CA PHE A 161 -4.64 -8.19 -11.77
C PHE A 161 -3.11 -8.34 -11.77
N ARG A 162 -2.58 -9.46 -11.27
CA ARG A 162 -1.15 -9.80 -11.35
C ARG A 162 -0.62 -9.70 -12.78
N ASP A 163 -1.33 -10.30 -13.73
CA ASP A 163 -0.95 -10.31 -15.15
C ASP A 163 -0.87 -8.90 -15.73
N THR A 164 -1.78 -7.99 -15.36
CA THR A 164 -1.75 -6.61 -15.88
C THR A 164 -0.44 -5.88 -15.57
N THR A 165 0.28 -6.27 -14.52
CA THR A 165 1.54 -5.62 -14.13
C THR A 165 2.76 -6.22 -14.83
N LYS A 166 2.65 -7.42 -15.41
CA LYS A 166 3.77 -8.12 -16.07
C LYS A 166 4.25 -7.39 -17.31
N LYS A 167 5.52 -7.57 -17.65
CA LYS A 167 6.19 -6.88 -18.79
C LYS A 167 5.45 -7.09 -20.11
N GLU A 168 4.91 -8.29 -20.30
CA GLU A 168 4.19 -8.73 -21.50
C GLU A 168 2.88 -7.98 -21.71
N TYR A 169 2.23 -7.51 -20.63
CA TYR A 169 0.86 -7.00 -20.67
C TYR A 169 0.70 -5.55 -20.19
N ARG A 170 1.64 -5.03 -19.39
CA ARG A 170 1.54 -3.69 -18.78
C ARG A 170 1.36 -2.56 -19.78
N GLU A 171 2.02 -2.64 -20.94
CA GLU A 171 1.92 -1.62 -21.99
C GLU A 171 0.48 -1.54 -22.51
N THR A 172 -0.13 -2.70 -22.78
CA THR A 172 -1.51 -2.82 -23.24
C THR A 172 -2.47 -2.28 -22.18
N PHE A 173 -2.33 -2.72 -20.93
CA PHE A 173 -3.21 -2.27 -19.85
C PHE A 173 -3.13 -0.76 -19.64
N VAL A 174 -1.93 -0.18 -19.57
CA VAL A 174 -1.74 1.27 -19.43
C VAL A 174 -2.36 2.03 -20.61
N ASN A 175 -2.20 1.56 -21.84
CA ASN A 175 -2.81 2.19 -23.01
C ASN A 175 -4.34 2.16 -22.95
N ASN A 176 -4.91 1.03 -22.50
CA ASN A 176 -6.35 0.90 -22.32
C ASN A 176 -6.88 1.83 -21.23
N LEU A 177 -6.17 1.93 -20.09
CA LEU A 177 -6.48 2.85 -19.00
C LEU A 177 -6.49 4.31 -19.49
N VAL A 178 -5.41 4.78 -20.11
CA VAL A 178 -5.31 6.17 -20.61
C VAL A 178 -6.40 6.46 -21.63
N SER A 179 -6.66 5.52 -22.56
CA SER A 179 -7.74 5.65 -23.53
C SER A 179 -9.12 5.74 -22.85
N TYR A 180 -9.37 4.89 -21.85
CA TYR A 180 -10.62 4.91 -21.08
C TYR A 180 -10.81 6.21 -20.29
N MET A 181 -9.75 6.69 -19.62
CA MET A 181 -9.73 7.98 -18.93
C MET A 181 -10.17 9.12 -19.84
N ASN A 182 -9.59 9.19 -21.03
CA ASN A 182 -9.92 10.23 -22.00
C ASN A 182 -11.37 10.12 -22.47
N ARG A 183 -11.86 8.91 -22.77
CA ARG A 183 -13.26 8.69 -23.21
C ARG A 183 -14.29 9.06 -22.15
N LYS A 184 -13.99 8.81 -20.87
CA LYS A 184 -14.92 9.04 -19.75
C LYS A 184 -14.66 10.34 -18.99
N ASN A 185 -13.68 11.13 -19.43
CA ASN A 185 -13.23 12.36 -18.77
C ASN A 185 -12.96 12.15 -17.27
N LEU A 186 -12.16 11.12 -16.96
CA LEU A 186 -11.73 10.83 -15.59
C LEU A 186 -10.57 11.72 -15.19
N ASP A 187 -10.39 11.89 -13.88
CA ASP A 187 -9.35 12.74 -13.29
C ASP A 187 -8.19 11.94 -12.70
N GLY A 188 -8.26 10.61 -12.72
CA GLY A 188 -7.18 9.78 -12.24
C GLY A 188 -7.57 8.34 -11.98
N PHE A 189 -6.59 7.60 -11.46
CA PHE A 189 -6.72 6.20 -11.08
C PHE A 189 -6.23 5.96 -9.67
N ASP A 190 -6.80 4.94 -9.07
CA ASP A 190 -6.44 4.41 -7.77
C ASP A 190 -6.35 2.89 -7.87
N PHE A 191 -5.39 2.29 -7.20
CA PHE A 191 -5.19 0.84 -7.25
C PHE A 191 -5.19 0.28 -5.85
N ASP A 192 -6.18 -0.58 -5.58
CA ASP A 192 -6.36 -1.26 -4.31
C ASP A 192 -6.06 -2.75 -4.50
N TRP A 193 -4.79 -3.06 -4.79
CA TRP A 193 -4.33 -4.42 -4.96
C TRP A 193 -3.90 -5.01 -3.62
N GLU A 194 -4.61 -6.07 -3.19
CA GLU A 194 -4.43 -6.69 -1.90
C GLU A 194 -3.97 -8.16 -2.01
N TYR A 195 -2.67 -8.48 -1.96
CA TYR A 195 -1.51 -7.59 -2.03
C TYR A 195 -0.47 -8.19 -3.00
N PRO A 196 0.38 -7.37 -3.65
CA PRO A 196 1.52 -7.88 -4.40
C PRO A 196 2.45 -8.72 -3.51
N SER A 197 3.01 -9.80 -4.04
CA SER A 197 3.96 -10.68 -3.34
C SER A 197 3.41 -11.39 -2.09
N ALA A 198 2.10 -11.29 -1.79
CA ALA A 198 1.53 -11.87 -0.57
C ALA A 198 1.70 -13.41 -0.55
N PRO A 199 2.41 -13.97 0.45
CA PRO A 199 2.72 -15.40 0.47
C PRO A 199 1.59 -16.26 1.06
N ASP A 200 0.66 -15.65 1.78
CA ASP A 200 -0.18 -16.28 2.81
C ASP A 200 -1.70 -16.20 2.52
N ILE A 201 -2.09 -15.74 1.33
CA ILE A 201 -3.50 -15.76 0.92
C ILE A 201 -3.91 -17.22 0.63
N PRO A 202 -4.92 -17.76 1.33
CA PRO A 202 -5.36 -19.14 1.14
C PRO A 202 -5.97 -19.36 -0.24
N ASP A 203 -5.94 -20.61 -0.70
CA ASP A 203 -6.65 -21.10 -1.89
C ASP A 203 -6.22 -20.51 -3.25
N ILE A 204 -5.21 -19.63 -3.28
CA ILE A 204 -4.57 -19.12 -4.50
C ILE A 204 -3.06 -19.34 -4.46
N THR A 205 -2.42 -19.25 -5.63
CA THR A 205 -0.95 -19.33 -5.70
C THR A 205 -0.32 -18.15 -4.97
N SER A 206 0.65 -18.40 -4.10
CA SER A 206 1.43 -17.35 -3.42
C SER A 206 2.00 -16.33 -4.41
N GLY A 207 2.06 -15.07 -4.00
CA GLY A 207 2.72 -14.01 -4.78
C GLY A 207 4.21 -14.30 -4.97
N SER A 208 4.75 -13.94 -6.13
CA SER A 208 6.20 -14.01 -6.35
C SER A 208 6.86 -12.67 -5.98
N PRO A 209 8.14 -12.66 -5.54
CA PRO A 209 8.87 -11.42 -5.26
C PRO A 209 8.96 -10.47 -6.47
N GLU A 210 8.85 -10.99 -7.70
CA GLU A 210 8.86 -10.18 -8.92
C GLU A 210 7.61 -9.29 -9.06
N GLU A 211 6.53 -9.59 -8.32
CA GLU A 211 5.29 -8.80 -8.33
C GLU A 211 5.53 -7.36 -7.84
N GLU A 212 6.45 -7.14 -6.90
CA GLU A 212 6.87 -5.80 -6.43
C GLU A 212 7.46 -4.96 -7.57
N ASP A 213 8.49 -5.49 -8.25
CA ASP A 213 9.16 -4.80 -9.35
C ASP A 213 8.20 -4.58 -10.53
N ASN A 214 7.35 -5.56 -10.80
CA ASN A 214 6.33 -5.46 -11.84
C ASN A 214 5.31 -4.36 -11.53
N TYR A 215 4.84 -4.29 -10.29
CA TYR A 215 3.87 -3.28 -9.87
C TYR A 215 4.46 -1.88 -9.91
N LEU A 216 5.68 -1.69 -9.38
CA LEU A 216 6.38 -0.40 -9.43
C LEU A 216 6.58 0.05 -10.88
N THR A 217 7.03 -0.84 -11.76
CA THR A 217 7.25 -0.48 -13.17
C THR A 217 5.93 -0.15 -13.87
N PHE A 218 4.85 -0.86 -13.55
CA PHE A 218 3.51 -0.53 -14.05
C PHE A 218 3.07 0.88 -13.61
N LEU A 219 3.21 1.21 -12.32
CA LEU A 219 2.85 2.52 -11.78
C LEU A 219 3.68 3.65 -12.40
N GLN A 220 4.99 3.45 -12.57
CA GLN A 220 5.87 4.41 -13.25
C GLN A 220 5.47 4.63 -14.71
N LEU A 221 5.19 3.54 -15.44
CA LEU A 221 4.74 3.62 -16.83
C LEU A 221 3.41 4.37 -16.95
N LEU A 222 2.45 4.05 -16.08
CA LEU A 222 1.16 4.74 -16.05
C LEU A 222 1.37 6.23 -15.75
N GLN A 223 2.09 6.56 -14.68
CA GLN A 223 2.38 7.94 -14.30
C GLN A 223 3.03 8.73 -15.44
N SER A 224 3.93 8.12 -16.21
CA SER A 224 4.59 8.77 -17.37
C SER A 224 3.64 9.10 -18.53
N LYS A 225 2.53 8.37 -18.65
CA LYS A 225 1.51 8.55 -19.70
C LYS A 225 0.31 9.37 -19.23
N LEU A 226 0.20 9.65 -17.93
CA LEU A 226 -0.84 10.51 -17.38
C LEU A 226 -0.46 11.99 -17.54
N PRO A 227 -1.41 12.85 -17.97
CA PRO A 227 -1.26 14.29 -17.84
C PRO A 227 -1.00 14.71 -16.38
N SER A 228 -0.22 15.77 -16.17
CA SER A 228 0.24 16.17 -14.84
C SER A 228 -0.87 16.59 -13.87
N GLU A 229 -2.04 16.96 -14.39
CA GLU A 229 -3.23 17.29 -13.60
C GLU A 229 -4.03 16.07 -13.12
N LYS A 230 -3.72 14.88 -13.65
CA LYS A 230 -4.38 13.63 -13.28
C LYS A 230 -3.70 13.02 -12.06
N SER A 231 -4.48 12.43 -11.17
CA SER A 231 -3.95 11.75 -9.99
C SER A 231 -3.73 10.26 -10.24
N LEU A 232 -2.67 9.73 -9.63
CA LEU A 232 -2.44 8.32 -9.44
C LEU A 232 -2.28 8.10 -7.93
N SER A 233 -3.04 7.16 -7.37
CA SER A 233 -2.95 6.76 -5.97
C SER A 233 -2.97 5.24 -5.85
N LEU A 234 -2.63 4.76 -4.66
CA LEU A 234 -2.66 3.36 -4.30
C LEU A 234 -3.13 3.21 -2.85
N ALA A 235 -3.88 2.15 -2.58
CA ALA A 235 -4.06 1.65 -1.22
C ALA A 235 -2.87 0.75 -0.89
N VAL A 236 -2.37 0.89 0.33
CA VAL A 236 -1.24 0.12 0.85
C VAL A 236 -1.66 -0.53 2.17
N PRO A 237 -1.18 -1.74 2.49
CA PRO A 237 -1.48 -2.37 3.76
C PRO A 237 -0.96 -1.52 4.92
N ALA A 238 -1.62 -1.64 6.08
CA ALA A 238 -1.21 -0.95 7.30
C ALA A 238 0.10 -1.49 7.89
N SER A 239 0.58 -2.63 7.39
CA SER A 239 1.77 -3.37 7.81
C SER A 239 2.50 -3.93 6.60
N TYR A 240 3.80 -4.22 6.75
CA TYR A 240 4.66 -4.82 5.73
C TYR A 240 5.56 -5.89 6.37
#